data_AF-A0A8R1I5K2-F1
#
_entry.id   AF-A0A8R1I5K2-F1
#
_cell.length_a   1.000
_cell.length_b   1.000
_cell.length_c   1.000
_cell.angle_alpha   90.00
_cell.angle_beta   90.00
_cell.angle_gamma   90.00
#
_symmetry.space_group_name_H-M   'P 1'
#
loop_
_entity.id
_entity.type
_entity.pdbx_description
1 polymer ?
#
loop_
_entity_poly.entity_id
_entity_poly.type
_entity_poly.pdbx_seq_one_letter_code
_entity_poly.pdbx_strand_id
1 'polypeptide(L)'
;MPKFQNQNGKITDLVSFYSLPSSVMGHTTHKTIFAAYLYYYVAGSVSVKQLINDALILANQEKFDVFNALDLMHNEKVFVDLKFGKGDGNLQYYLYNWKCADMNANQIGLVLQ
;
A
#
# COMPACT_ATOMS: atom_id res chain seq x y z
N MET A 1 -10.41 3.71 17.20
CA MET A 1 -9.87 4.07 15.88
C MET A 1 -8.57 4.84 16.09
N PRO A 2 -7.52 4.62 15.28
CA PRO A 2 -6.30 5.39 15.37
C PRO A 2 -6.66 6.86 15.20
N LYS A 3 -6.34 7.69 16.19
CA LYS A 3 -6.51 9.13 16.03
C LYS A 3 -5.32 9.60 15.21
N PHE A 4 -5.54 9.81 13.92
CA PHE A 4 -4.61 10.48 13.00
C PHE A 4 -4.39 11.98 13.36
N GLN A 5 -4.85 12.39 14.55
CA GLN A 5 -4.87 13.75 15.04
C GLN A 5 -4.37 13.79 16.47
N ASN A 6 -3.63 14.84 16.81
CA ASN A 6 -3.25 15.10 18.19
C ASN A 6 -4.42 15.73 18.99
N GLN A 7 -4.17 16.00 20.27
CA GLN A 7 -5.16 16.59 21.18
C GLN A 7 -5.64 17.99 20.75
N ASN A 8 -4.88 18.69 19.89
CA ASN A 8 -5.20 20.01 19.38
C ASN A 8 -5.92 19.96 18.02
N GLY A 9 -6.30 18.77 17.55
CA GLY A 9 -6.98 18.57 16.25
C GLY A 9 -6.06 18.67 15.03
N LYS A 10 -4.74 18.75 15.22
CA LYS A 10 -3.78 18.77 14.11
C LYS A 10 -3.54 17.35 13.59
N ILE A 11 -3.64 17.16 12.28
CA ILE A 11 -3.28 15.88 11.63
C ILE A 11 -1.79 15.57 11.89
N THR A 12 -1.52 14.36 12.39
CA THR A 12 -0.16 13.90 12.69
C THR A 12 0.31 12.80 11.74
N ASP A 13 -0.63 12.02 11.20
CA ASP A 13 -0.34 10.85 10.39
C ASP A 13 -1.42 10.69 9.31
N LEU A 14 -1.08 10.07 8.19
CA LEU A 14 -2.00 9.81 7.09
C LEU A 14 -1.66 8.47 6.45
N VAL A 15 -2.67 7.68 6.10
CA VAL A 15 -2.51 6.49 5.26
C VAL A 15 -3.65 6.40 4.27
N SER A 16 -3.35 5.98 3.04
CA SER A 16 -4.30 5.84 1.95
C SER A 16 -4.08 4.52 1.23
N PHE A 17 -5.17 3.93 0.76
CA PHE A 17 -5.19 2.79 -0.14
C PHE A 17 -6.39 2.92 -1.08
N TYR A 18 -6.32 2.30 -2.25
CA TYR A 18 -7.40 2.30 -3.23
C TYR A 18 -7.91 0.88 -3.49
N SER A 19 -9.18 0.78 -3.90
CA SER A 19 -9.82 -0.47 -4.28
C SER A 19 -9.59 -0.75 -5.75
N LEU A 20 -9.13 -1.96 -6.08
CA LEU A 20 -9.05 -2.45 -7.44
C LEU A 20 -9.61 -3.88 -7.49
N PRO A 21 -10.93 -4.05 -7.71
CA PRO A 21 -11.55 -5.36 -7.79
C PRO A 21 -11.12 -6.09 -9.06
N SER A 22 -10.84 -7.39 -8.94
CA SER A 22 -10.46 -8.26 -10.04
C SER A 22 -11.49 -9.37 -10.24
N SER A 23 -11.85 -9.67 -11.49
CA SER A 23 -12.76 -10.78 -11.81
C SER A 23 -12.06 -12.12 -11.67
N VAL A 24 -12.71 -13.07 -10.97
CA VAL A 24 -12.24 -14.45 -10.83
C VAL A 24 -12.77 -15.28 -11.99
N MET A 25 -11.88 -15.79 -12.82
CA MET A 25 -12.25 -16.63 -13.97
C MET A 25 -12.48 -18.08 -13.54
N GLY A 26 -13.58 -18.68 -14.03
CA GLY A 26 -13.83 -20.12 -13.90
C GLY A 26 -14.22 -20.62 -12.50
N HIS A 27 -14.38 -19.74 -11.51
CA HIS A 27 -14.77 -20.14 -10.16
C HIS A 27 -16.31 -20.08 -9.97
N THR A 28 -16.91 -21.11 -9.38
CA THR A 28 -18.38 -21.25 -9.29
C THR A 28 -19.00 -20.31 -8.25
N THR A 29 -18.39 -20.20 -7.06
CA THR A 29 -18.93 -19.45 -5.92
C THR A 29 -18.43 -17.99 -5.86
N HIS A 30 -17.11 -17.78 -5.81
CA HIS A 30 -16.49 -16.45 -5.78
C HIS A 30 -16.28 -15.90 -7.20
N LYS A 31 -16.74 -14.67 -7.45
CA LYS A 31 -16.66 -14.01 -8.77
C LYS A 31 -15.72 -12.82 -8.82
N THR A 32 -15.39 -12.26 -7.66
CA THR A 32 -14.59 -11.05 -7.52
C THR A 32 -13.63 -11.23 -6.35
N ILE A 33 -12.41 -10.74 -6.52
CA ILE A 33 -11.46 -10.51 -5.42
C ILE A 33 -11.39 -9.00 -5.24
N PHE A 34 -11.71 -8.52 -4.04
CA PHE A 34 -11.56 -7.13 -3.64
C PHE A 34 -10.16 -6.93 -3.07
N ALA A 35 -9.26 -6.38 -3.90
CA ALA A 35 -7.90 -6.06 -3.49
C ALA A 35 -7.78 -4.58 -3.11
N ALA A 36 -7.22 -4.31 -1.94
CA ALA A 36 -6.76 -2.97 -1.55
C ALA A 36 -5.29 -2.82 -1.94
N TYR A 37 -4.91 -1.65 -2.46
CA TYR A 37 -3.53 -1.35 -2.82
C TYR A 37 -3.03 -0.16 -2.00
N LEU A 38 -1.92 -0.35 -1.28
CA LEU A 38 -1.26 0.72 -0.53
C LEU A 38 -0.91 1.86 -1.48
N TYR A 39 -1.36 3.06 -1.16
CA TYR A 39 -1.04 4.27 -1.88
C TYR A 39 -0.01 5.07 -1.09
N TYR A 40 -0.27 6.34 -0.79
CA TYR A 40 0.62 7.16 0.03
C TYR A 40 0.34 7.02 1.52
N TYR A 41 1.39 7.20 2.32
CA TYR A 41 1.29 7.39 3.76
C TYR A 41 2.31 8.42 4.24
N VAL A 42 2.01 9.05 5.36
CA VAL A 42 2.89 9.97 6.09
C VAL A 42 2.80 9.61 7.56
N ALA A 43 3.88 9.11 8.13
CA ALA A 43 3.98 8.78 9.54
C ALA A 43 4.75 9.88 10.27
N GLY A 44 4.07 10.64 11.13
CA GLY A 44 4.63 11.76 11.88
C GLY A 44 4.71 11.53 13.38
N SER A 45 3.76 10.77 13.96
CA SER A 45 3.74 10.44 15.39
C SER A 45 3.93 8.97 15.71
N VAL A 46 3.66 8.08 14.74
CA VAL A 46 3.82 6.62 14.89
C VAL A 46 4.87 6.07 13.93
N SER A 47 5.25 4.80 14.13
CA SER A 47 6.11 4.10 13.16
C SER A 47 5.34 3.77 11.87
N VAL A 48 6.05 3.72 10.73
CA VAL A 48 5.48 3.27 9.45
C VAL A 48 4.85 1.88 9.56
N LYS A 49 5.48 0.97 10.32
CA LYS A 49 4.94 -0.37 10.58
C LYS A 49 3.57 -0.29 11.25
N GLN A 50 3.44 0.50 12.30
CA GLN A 50 2.18 0.66 13.02
C GLN A 50 1.11 1.27 12.10
N LEU A 51 1.46 2.29 11.33
CA LEU A 51 0.53 2.97 10.43
C LEU A 51 0.01 2.06 9.31
N ILE A 52 0.89 1.26 8.69
CA ILE A 52 0.50 0.27 7.67
C ILE A 52 -0.31 -0.87 8.30
N ASN A 53 0.04 -1.32 9.52
CA ASN A 53 -0.77 -2.30 10.25
C ASN A 53 -2.20 -1.80 10.49
N ASP A 54 -2.36 -0.54 10.86
CA ASP A 54 -3.69 0.07 11.02
C ASP A 54 -4.46 0.10 9.69
N ALA A 55 -3.77 0.33 8.56
CA ALA A 55 -4.38 0.24 7.23
C ALA A 55 -4.84 -1.18 6.88
N LEU A 56 -4.08 -2.22 7.26
CA LEU A 56 -4.50 -3.62 7.10
C LEU A 56 -5.77 -3.92 7.89
N ILE A 57 -5.86 -3.41 9.12
CA ILE A 57 -7.07 -3.55 9.97
C ILE A 57 -8.26 -2.84 9.33
N LEU A 58 -8.07 -1.62 8.83
CA LEU A 58 -9.12 -0.87 8.14
C LEU A 58 -9.60 -1.59 6.88
N ALA A 59 -8.69 -2.08 6.04
CA ALA A 59 -9.05 -2.83 4.84
C ALA A 59 -9.84 -4.12 5.17
N ASN A 60 -9.45 -4.85 6.22
CA ASN A 60 -10.20 -6.02 6.66
C ASN A 60 -11.62 -5.67 7.19
N GLN A 61 -11.76 -4.53 7.88
CA GLN A 61 -13.07 -4.03 8.32
C GLN A 61 -13.98 -3.71 7.12
N GLU A 62 -13.40 -3.14 6.06
CA GLU A 62 -14.05 -2.82 4.78
C GLU A 62 -14.20 -4.04 3.84
N LYS A 63 -13.91 -5.26 4.32
CA LYS A 63 -14.12 -6.53 3.59
C LYS A 63 -13.26 -6.70 2.34
N PHE A 64 -12.07 -6.13 2.31
CA PHE A 64 -11.05 -6.49 1.32
C PHE A 64 -10.50 -7.90 1.58
N ASP A 65 -10.28 -8.66 0.51
CA ASP A 65 -9.77 -10.04 0.56
C ASP A 65 -8.25 -10.09 0.68
N VAL A 66 -7.57 -9.09 0.12
CA VAL A 66 -6.10 -9.00 0.08
C VAL A 66 -5.65 -7.54 0.10
N PHE A 67 -4.48 -7.30 0.68
CA PHE A 67 -3.84 -5.98 0.71
C PHE A 67 -2.48 -6.05 0.01
N ASN A 68 -2.37 -5.40 -1.14
CA ASN A 68 -1.19 -5.35 -1.97
C ASN A 68 -0.39 -4.08 -1.70
N ALA A 69 0.93 -4.18 -1.79
CA ALA A 69 1.84 -3.05 -1.68
C ALA A 69 3.03 -3.26 -2.61
N LEU A 70 3.53 -2.17 -3.20
CA LEU A 70 4.78 -2.19 -3.98
C LEU A 70 5.97 -1.97 -3.04
N ASP A 71 7.14 -2.49 -3.41
CA ASP A 71 8.42 -2.33 -2.71
C ASP A 71 9.06 -0.93 -2.89
N LEU A 72 8.24 0.06 -3.25
CA LEU A 72 8.64 1.45 -3.38
C LEU A 72 8.97 2.08 -2.02
N MET A 73 9.63 3.24 -2.07
CA MET A 73 9.93 4.06 -0.91
C MET A 73 10.63 3.27 0.21
N HIS A 74 9.98 3.09 1.37
CA HIS A 74 10.55 2.35 2.50
C HIS A 74 9.66 1.18 2.92
N ASN A 75 8.80 0.70 2.02
CA ASN A 75 7.79 -0.33 2.29
C ASN A 75 8.42 -1.67 2.62
N GLU A 76 9.50 -2.04 1.93
CA GLU A 76 10.17 -3.33 2.10
C GLU A 76 10.56 -3.61 3.56
N LYS A 77 10.93 -2.57 4.32
CA LYS A 77 11.34 -2.66 5.73
C LYS A 77 10.25 -3.21 6.66
N VAL A 78 8.98 -3.12 6.27
CA VAL A 78 7.85 -3.57 7.11
C VAL A 78 7.21 -4.86 6.61
N PHE A 79 7.58 -5.35 5.42
CA PHE A 79 6.90 -6.48 4.78
C PHE A 79 7.02 -7.78 5.57
N VAL A 80 8.22 -8.14 6.02
CA VAL A 80 8.43 -9.37 6.82
C VAL A 80 7.63 -9.31 8.12
N ASP A 81 7.73 -8.20 8.85
CA ASP A 81 7.03 -7.99 10.12
C ASP A 81 5.51 -8.03 9.98
N LEU A 82 4.98 -7.49 8.89
CA LEU A 82 3.55 -7.45 8.58
C LEU A 82 3.06 -8.62 7.71
N LYS A 83 3.91 -9.65 7.53
CA LYS A 83 3.59 -10.89 6.81
C LYS A 83 3.19 -10.70 5.34
N PHE A 84 3.70 -9.67 4.69
CA PHE A 84 3.61 -9.56 3.23
C PHE A 84 4.44 -10.65 2.57
N GLY A 85 3.87 -11.29 1.56
CA GLY A 85 4.56 -12.23 0.67
C GLY A 85 4.91 -11.55 -0.65
N LYS A 86 6.07 -11.89 -1.22
CA LYS A 86 6.44 -11.41 -2.55
C LYS A 86 5.55 -12.09 -3.61
N GLY A 87 4.94 -11.29 -4.47
CA GLY A 87 4.21 -11.77 -5.64
C GLY A 87 5.13 -12.21 -6.78
N ASP A 88 4.53 -12.65 -7.88
CA ASP A 88 5.21 -13.04 -9.12
C ASP A 88 5.32 -11.88 -10.14
N GLY A 89 4.48 -10.85 -10.00
CA GLY A 89 4.48 -9.65 -10.83
C GLY A 89 5.61 -8.68 -10.49
N ASN A 90 6.10 -7.97 -11.51
CA ASN A 90 7.01 -6.84 -11.35
C ASN A 90 6.41 -5.61 -12.04
N LEU A 91 6.51 -4.44 -11.41
CA LEU A 91 6.14 -3.16 -11.99
C LEU A 91 7.41 -2.41 -12.40
N GLN A 92 7.44 -1.91 -13.63
CA GLN A 92 8.59 -1.22 -14.20
C GLN A 92 8.23 0.23 -14.51
N TYR A 93 9.12 1.15 -14.17
CA TYR A 93 8.94 2.59 -14.36
C TYR A 93 9.71 3.07 -15.59
N TYR A 94 9.03 3.80 -16.47
CA TYR A 94 9.61 4.34 -17.69
C TYR A 94 9.34 5.84 -17.79
N LEU A 95 10.31 6.58 -18.33
CA LEU A 95 10.16 7.98 -18.69
C LEU A 95 10.24 8.11 -20.21
N TYR A 96 9.30 8.87 -20.79
CA TYR A 96 9.34 9.18 -22.22
C TYR A 96 10.08 10.50 -22.44
N ASN A 97 11.04 10.51 -23.39
CA ASN A 97 11.82 11.68 -23.76
C ASN A 97 12.56 12.36 -22.58
N TRP A 98 12.96 11.59 -21.57
CA TRP A 98 13.70 12.09 -20.43
C TRP A 98 14.80 11.11 -20.01
N LYS A 99 16.00 11.62 -19.76
CA LYS A 99 17.15 10.84 -19.28
C LYS A 99 17.28 10.98 -17.77
N CYS A 100 17.48 9.89 -17.06
CA CYS A 100 17.77 9.89 -15.62
C CYS A 100 18.93 8.94 -15.31
N ALA A 101 19.50 9.08 -14.10
CA ALA A 101 20.35 8.04 -13.55
C ALA A 101 19.51 6.83 -13.15
N ASP A 102 20.16 5.69 -12.96
CA ASP A 102 19.52 4.50 -12.41
C ASP A 102 19.02 4.78 -10.99
N MET A 103 17.82 4.28 -10.69
CA MET A 103 17.16 4.45 -9.40
C MET A 103 16.70 3.09 -8.89
N ASN A 104 16.93 2.83 -7.61
CA ASN A 104 16.36 1.67 -6.93
C ASN A 104 14.89 1.93 -6.58
N ALA A 105 14.10 0.88 -6.34
CA ALA A 105 12.68 1.01 -5.98
C ALA A 105 12.44 1.95 -4.78
N ASN A 106 13.35 1.93 -3.81
CA ASN A 106 13.28 2.79 -2.62
C ASN A 106 13.47 4.30 -2.89
N GLN A 107 13.94 4.67 -4.08
CA GLN A 107 14.09 6.06 -4.54
C GLN A 107 12.87 6.53 -5.36
N ILE A 108 11.95 5.62 -5.69
CA ILE A 108 10.74 5.92 -6.45
C ILE A 108 9.63 6.31 -5.47
N GLY A 109 9.14 7.55 -5.61
CA GLY A 109 8.04 8.10 -4.84
C GLY A 109 6.71 8.17 -5.60
N LEU A 110 6.65 7.69 -6.84
CA LEU A 110 5.43 7.70 -7.66
C LEU A 110 4.73 6.34 -7.56
N VAL A 111 3.54 6.30 -6.97
CA VAL A 111 2.69 5.10 -7.00
C VAL A 111 1.79 5.17 -8.23
N LEU A 112 1.87 4.16 -9.10
CA LEU A 112 1.01 4.05 -10.29
C LEU A 112 -0.23 3.21 -9.96
N GLN A 113 -1.37 3.62 -10.51
CA GLN A 113 -2.66 2.92 -10.40
C GLN A 113 -2.93 2.07 -11.63
#